data_AF-A0A7W8F8U8-F1
#
_entry.id   AF-A0A7W8F8U8-F1
#
_cell.length_a   1.000
_cell.length_b   1.000
_cell.length_c   1.000
_cell.angle_alpha   90.00
_cell.angle_beta   90.00
_cell.angle_gamma   90.00
#
_symmetry.space_group_name_H-M   'P 1'
#
loop_
_entity.id
_entity.type
_entity.pdbx_description
1 polymer ?
#
loop_
_entity_poly.entity_id
_entity_poly.type
_entity_poly.pdbx_seq_one_letter_code
_entity_poly.pdbx_strand_id
1 'polypeptide(L)'
;MAVAAAITALTFAAPALAAGTVPASASTVEDDEDDINDLRVAIVQLMSLPQAGSEVKDKGRAALNGTVEDMRAFLETGYRLAQAQDDRVALVQLYSKPDTSPELKAAIRAVLSTGDPEEMRWFLEVGQYEVAG
;
A
#
# COMPACT_ATOMS: atom_id res chain seq x y z
N MET A 1 -25.71 31.68 -50.40
CA MET A 1 -24.26 31.68 -50.68
C MET A 1 -23.54 31.27 -49.41
N ALA A 2 -22.78 30.17 -49.45
CA ALA A 2 -22.04 29.63 -48.33
C ALA A 2 -20.57 30.04 -48.44
N VAL A 3 -19.94 30.46 -47.34
CA VAL A 3 -18.48 30.45 -47.16
C VAL A 3 -18.16 30.17 -45.69
N ALA A 4 -17.13 29.35 -45.49
CA ALA A 4 -16.71 28.71 -44.25
C ALA A 4 -15.47 29.36 -43.61
N ALA A 5 -15.33 29.11 -42.30
CA ALA A 5 -14.13 28.71 -41.53
C ALA A 5 -12.93 29.65 -41.21
N ALA A 6 -12.44 29.40 -39.98
CA ALA A 6 -11.14 29.74 -39.32
C ALA A 6 -10.99 31.21 -38.88
N ILE A 7 -10.28 31.61 -37.81
CA ILE A 7 -8.97 31.17 -37.31
C ILE A 7 -8.80 31.62 -35.83
N THR A 8 -8.18 30.76 -35.02
CA THR A 8 -7.35 30.98 -33.81
C THR A 8 -7.15 32.41 -33.28
N ALA A 9 -7.61 32.65 -32.05
CA ALA A 9 -7.18 33.76 -31.17
C ALA A 9 -6.82 33.12 -29.81
N LEU A 10 -5.84 33.53 -29.01
CA LEU A 10 -5.25 34.84 -28.80
C LEU A 10 -3.94 34.59 -28.01
N THR A 11 -2.79 34.98 -28.53
CA THR A 11 -1.55 35.06 -27.74
C THR A 11 -1.61 36.33 -26.88
N PHE A 12 -1.72 36.18 -25.56
CA PHE A 12 -1.67 37.31 -24.64
C PHE A 12 -0.27 37.43 -24.03
N ALA A 13 0.39 38.55 -24.34
CA ALA A 13 1.62 38.98 -23.70
C ALA A 13 1.31 39.70 -22.38
N ALA A 14 2.04 39.39 -21.31
CA ALA A 14 2.09 40.17 -20.07
C ALA A 14 3.38 39.89 -19.28
N PRO A 15 3.84 40.82 -18.42
CA PRO A 15 5.25 41.19 -18.27
C PRO A 15 5.95 40.63 -17.02
N ALA A 16 7.28 40.69 -17.02
CA ALA A 16 8.12 40.39 -15.87
C ALA A 16 7.95 41.43 -14.75
N LEU A 17 7.51 40.98 -13.58
CA LEU A 17 7.73 41.67 -12.30
C LEU A 17 8.27 40.68 -11.27
N ALA A 18 9.47 41.01 -10.78
CA ALA A 18 10.11 40.39 -9.64
C ALA A 18 9.47 40.89 -8.34
N ALA A 19 9.13 39.97 -7.42
CA ALA A 19 9.22 40.08 -5.96
C ALA A 19 8.36 38.99 -5.30
N GLY A 20 8.98 38.17 -4.44
CA GLY A 20 8.25 37.37 -3.45
C GLY A 20 8.28 35.85 -3.61
N THR A 21 9.40 35.25 -4.02
CA THR A 21 9.62 33.82 -3.76
C THR A 21 10.12 33.63 -2.32
N VAL A 22 9.19 33.39 -1.40
CA VAL A 22 9.45 32.70 -0.13
C VAL A 22 8.23 31.85 0.22
N PRO A 23 8.41 30.68 0.84
CA PRO A 23 9.18 29.54 0.38
C PRO A 23 8.22 28.35 0.18
N ALA A 24 8.24 27.69 -0.97
CA ALA A 24 7.80 26.30 -0.98
C ALA A 24 8.92 25.54 -0.29
N SER A 25 8.73 25.26 0.99
CA SER A 25 9.62 24.46 1.83
C SER A 25 10.00 23.19 1.07
N ALA A 26 11.15 23.24 0.39
CA ALA A 26 12.07 22.13 0.45
C ALA A 26 12.37 22.00 1.94
N SER A 27 11.59 21.17 2.63
CA SER A 27 11.98 20.67 3.93
C SER A 27 13.24 19.85 3.69
N THR A 28 14.37 20.54 3.56
CA THR A 28 15.64 20.07 4.08
C THR A 28 15.49 20.04 5.60
N VAL A 29 14.67 19.10 6.08
CA VAL A 29 15.02 18.45 7.33
C VAL A 29 16.13 17.51 6.89
N GLU A 30 17.27 17.66 7.53
CA GLU A 30 18.40 16.76 7.41
C GLU A 30 17.85 15.37 7.81
N ASP A 31 17.38 14.59 6.84
CA ASP A 31 17.19 13.16 7.03
C ASP A 31 18.61 12.63 7.21
N ASP A 32 19.04 12.52 8.46
CA ASP A 32 20.31 11.93 8.82
C ASP A 32 20.41 10.57 8.10
N GLU A 33 21.56 10.25 7.49
CA GLU A 33 21.68 8.99 6.74
C GLU A 33 21.33 7.76 7.61
N ASP A 34 21.50 7.88 8.92
CA ASP A 34 21.07 6.92 9.93
C ASP A 34 19.54 6.71 9.95
N ASP A 35 18.73 7.77 9.91
CA ASP A 35 17.25 7.65 9.87
C ASP A 35 16.77 6.94 8.59
N ILE A 36 17.38 7.26 7.45
CA ILE A 36 17.06 6.60 6.18
C ILE A 36 17.42 5.11 6.26
N ASN A 37 18.57 4.78 6.84
CA ASN A 37 18.98 3.39 7.02
C ASN A 37 18.05 2.63 7.97
N ASP A 38 17.56 3.28 9.04
CA ASP A 38 16.58 2.70 9.95
C ASP A 38 15.25 2.40 9.24
N LEU A 39 14.76 3.30 8.38
CA LEU A 39 13.58 3.06 7.56
C LEU A 39 13.77 1.84 6.64
N ARG A 40 14.92 1.74 5.97
CA ARG A 40 15.24 0.60 5.11
C ARG A 40 15.27 -0.70 5.90
N VAL A 41 15.92 -0.69 7.08
CA VAL A 41 16.01 -1.84 7.97
C VAL A 41 14.62 -2.26 8.43
N ALA A 42 13.76 -1.31 8.85
CA ALA A 42 12.40 -1.59 9.27
C ALA A 42 11.59 -2.28 8.15
N ILE A 43 11.70 -1.79 6.91
CA ILE A 43 11.00 -2.39 5.77
C ILE A 43 11.52 -3.81 5.50
N VAL A 44 12.83 -4.02 5.47
CA VAL A 44 13.42 -5.35 5.26
C VAL A 44 13.00 -6.32 6.36
N GLN A 45 12.95 -5.87 7.62
CA GLN A 45 12.46 -6.69 8.73
C GLN A 45 10.99 -7.07 8.55
N LEU A 46 10.12 -6.11 8.19
CA LEU A 46 8.71 -6.40 7.90
C LEU A 46 8.55 -7.42 6.78
N MET A 47 9.34 -7.31 5.71
CA MET A 47 9.34 -8.27 4.60
C MET A 47 9.87 -9.66 4.99
N SER A 48 10.65 -9.75 6.07
CA SER A 48 11.25 -10.99 6.57
C SER A 48 10.36 -11.71 7.59
N LEU A 49 9.28 -11.08 8.03
CA LEU A 49 8.33 -11.71 8.95
C LEU A 49 7.72 -12.96 8.31
N PRO A 50 7.45 -14.03 9.09
CA PRO A 50 6.87 -15.26 8.57
C PRO A 50 5.47 -15.03 7.97
N GLN A 51 4.75 -14.03 8.46
CA GLN A 51 3.44 -13.63 7.95
C GLN A 51 3.50 -12.65 6.76
N ALA A 52 4.68 -12.21 6.32
CA ALA A 52 4.82 -11.34 5.17
C ALA A 52 4.57 -12.12 3.87
N GLY A 53 3.41 -11.87 3.26
CA GLY A 53 3.05 -12.46 1.97
C GLY A 53 3.72 -11.75 0.79
N SER A 54 3.18 -12.00 -0.40
CA SER A 54 3.76 -11.47 -1.64
C SER A 54 3.56 -9.96 -1.75
N GLU A 55 2.37 -9.46 -1.38
CA GLU A 55 2.05 -8.04 -1.51
C GLU A 55 2.89 -7.19 -0.56
N VAL A 56 3.09 -7.62 0.70
CA VAL A 56 4.00 -6.92 1.63
C VAL A 56 5.41 -6.87 1.07
N LYS A 57 5.90 -7.96 0.45
CA LYS A 57 7.23 -8.00 -0.17
C LYS A 57 7.33 -7.11 -1.39
N ASP A 58 6.34 -7.14 -2.27
CA ASP A 58 6.35 -6.34 -3.50
C ASP A 58 6.22 -4.85 -3.20
N LYS A 59 5.34 -4.47 -2.28
CA LYS A 59 5.19 -3.07 -1.83
C LYS A 59 6.39 -2.60 -1.01
N GLY A 60 6.95 -3.44 -0.15
CA GLY A 60 8.19 -3.14 0.56
C GLY A 60 9.36 -2.92 -0.38
N ARG A 61 9.51 -3.75 -1.42
CA ARG A 61 10.52 -3.54 -2.49
C ARG A 61 10.28 -2.26 -3.27
N ALA A 62 9.03 -1.94 -3.59
CA ALA A 62 8.70 -0.69 -4.28
C ALA A 62 9.10 0.51 -3.42
N ALA A 63 8.82 0.48 -2.11
CA ALA A 63 9.22 1.53 -1.17
C ALA A 63 10.74 1.67 -1.05
N LEU A 64 11.47 0.54 -0.97
CA LEU A 64 12.94 0.54 -0.92
C LEU A 64 13.61 1.07 -2.20
N ASN A 65 12.97 0.91 -3.36
CA ASN A 65 13.45 1.45 -4.63
C ASN A 65 12.97 2.90 -4.89
N GLY A 66 12.11 3.43 -4.03
CA GLY A 66 11.54 4.77 -4.13
C GLY A 66 12.34 5.81 -3.33
N THR A 67 11.63 6.85 -2.92
CA THR A 67 12.13 7.95 -2.09
C THR A 67 12.02 7.62 -0.59
N VAL A 68 12.66 8.43 0.26
CA VAL A 68 12.50 8.33 1.72
C VAL A 68 11.03 8.53 2.12
N GLU A 69 10.29 9.40 1.41
CA GLU A 69 8.85 9.59 1.62
C GLU A 69 8.05 8.31 1.30
N ASP A 70 8.42 7.57 0.25
CA ASP A 70 7.77 6.28 -0.06
C ASP A 70 8.03 5.24 1.04
N MET A 71 9.23 5.22 1.61
CA MET A 71 9.57 4.34 2.74
C MET A 71 8.71 4.66 3.97
N ARG A 72 8.58 5.95 4.32
CA ARG A 72 7.70 6.38 5.42
C ARG A 72 6.24 6.07 5.14
N ALA A 73 5.75 6.40 3.94
CA ALA A 73 4.36 6.16 3.56
C ALA A 73 4.01 4.67 3.61
N PHE A 74 4.94 3.80 3.19
CA PHE A 74 4.78 2.35 3.32
C PHE A 74 4.69 1.92 4.79
N LEU A 75 5.57 2.40 5.66
CA LEU A 75 5.55 2.03 7.08
C LEU A 75 4.31 2.54 7.81
N GLU A 76 3.81 3.73 7.45
CA GLU A 76 2.65 4.34 8.11
C GLU A 76 1.32 3.71 7.67
N THR A 77 1.14 3.48 6.37
CA THR A 77 -0.16 3.05 5.81
C THR A 77 -0.03 1.89 4.83
N GLY A 78 1.01 1.87 4.00
CA GLY A 78 1.16 0.89 2.93
C GLY A 78 1.29 -0.55 3.42
N TYR A 79 1.95 -0.77 4.56
CA TYR A 79 2.14 -2.08 5.16
C TYR A 79 0.79 -2.71 5.55
N ARG A 80 -0.09 -1.97 6.25
CA ARG A 80 -1.40 -2.49 6.67
C ARG A 80 -2.27 -2.87 5.47
N LEU A 81 -2.24 -2.08 4.40
CA LEU A 81 -2.96 -2.38 3.17
C LEU A 81 -2.40 -3.63 2.48
N ALA A 82 -1.08 -3.73 2.36
CA ALA A 82 -0.43 -4.89 1.75
C ALA A 82 -0.68 -6.17 2.56
N GLN A 83 -0.62 -6.06 3.89
CA GLN A 83 -0.90 -7.16 4.81
C GLN A 83 -2.35 -7.64 4.70
N ALA A 84 -3.33 -6.72 4.61
CA ALA A 84 -4.72 -7.09 4.40
C ALA A 84 -4.96 -7.81 3.06
N GLN A 85 -4.26 -7.41 2.00
CA GLN A 85 -4.32 -8.13 0.71
C GLN A 85 -3.72 -9.53 0.83
N ASP A 86 -2.56 -9.66 1.48
CA ASP A 86 -1.92 -10.94 1.73
C ASP A 86 -2.80 -11.88 2.57
N ASP A 87 -3.44 -11.38 3.62
CA ASP A 87 -4.34 -12.16 4.48
C ASP A 87 -5.57 -12.64 3.68
N ARG A 88 -6.14 -11.79 2.84
CA ARG A 88 -7.24 -12.17 1.95
C ARG A 88 -6.82 -13.27 0.97
N VAL A 89 -5.63 -13.17 0.39
CA VAL A 89 -5.09 -14.20 -0.51
C VAL A 89 -4.87 -15.51 0.26
N ALA A 90 -4.30 -15.46 1.46
CA ALA A 90 -4.09 -16.62 2.32
C ALA A 90 -5.40 -17.35 2.64
N LEU A 91 -6.47 -16.60 2.97
CA LEU A 91 -7.81 -17.14 3.18
C LEU A 91 -8.40 -17.81 1.93
N VAL A 92 -8.27 -17.17 0.76
CA VAL A 92 -8.74 -17.76 -0.51
C VAL A 92 -7.96 -19.03 -0.86
N GLN A 93 -6.65 -19.05 -0.62
CA GLN A 93 -5.84 -20.25 -0.79
C GLN A 93 -6.27 -21.35 0.18
N LEU A 94 -6.51 -21.03 1.45
CA LEU A 94 -7.02 -21.97 2.46
C LEU A 94 -8.39 -22.53 2.06
N TYR A 95 -9.29 -21.69 1.56
CA TYR A 95 -10.60 -22.12 1.04
C TYR A 95 -10.47 -23.11 -0.14
N SER A 96 -9.46 -22.91 -0.98
CA SER A 96 -9.23 -23.72 -2.18
C SER A 96 -8.50 -25.04 -1.92
N LYS A 97 -7.95 -25.25 -0.71
CA LYS A 97 -7.30 -26.51 -0.37
C LYS A 97 -8.32 -27.67 -0.36
N PRO A 98 -7.93 -28.85 -0.87
CA PRO A 98 -8.81 -30.01 -0.92
C PRO A 98 -9.15 -30.55 0.48
N ASP A 99 -8.24 -30.42 1.44
CA ASP A 99 -8.37 -30.95 2.80
C ASP A 99 -9.16 -30.02 3.74
N THR A 100 -9.63 -28.87 3.25
CA THR A 100 -10.36 -27.90 4.07
C THR A 100 -11.79 -28.39 4.33
N SER A 101 -12.12 -28.57 5.61
CA SER A 101 -13.43 -28.98 6.11
C SER A 101 -14.56 -28.06 5.60
N PRO A 102 -15.78 -28.58 5.38
CA PRO A 102 -16.93 -27.75 4.99
C PRO A 102 -17.21 -26.61 5.97
N GLU A 103 -17.05 -26.85 7.27
CA GLU A 103 -17.24 -25.85 8.33
C GLU A 103 -16.18 -24.74 8.24
N LEU A 104 -14.91 -25.12 8.06
CA LEU A 104 -13.82 -24.18 7.86
C LEU A 104 -14.02 -23.33 6.60
N LYS A 105 -14.54 -23.91 5.50
CA LYS A 105 -14.92 -23.17 4.29
C LYS A 105 -16.03 -22.16 4.54
N ALA A 106 -17.04 -22.50 5.35
CA ALA A 106 -18.11 -21.59 5.72
C ALA A 106 -17.59 -20.43 6.56
N ALA A 107 -16.71 -20.70 7.53
CA ALA A 107 -16.09 -19.69 8.37
C ALA A 107 -15.19 -18.72 7.55
N ILE A 108 -14.34 -19.25 6.67
CA ILE A 108 -13.52 -18.44 5.75
C ILE A 108 -14.41 -17.53 4.90
N ARG A 109 -15.53 -18.05 4.38
CA ARG A 109 -16.47 -17.25 3.58
C ARG A 109 -17.10 -16.11 4.41
N ALA A 110 -17.42 -16.35 5.67
CA ALA A 110 -17.97 -15.32 6.56
C ALA A 110 -16.95 -14.19 6.78
N VAL A 111 -15.71 -14.54 7.15
CA VAL A 111 -14.61 -13.59 7.37
C VAL A 111 -14.32 -12.79 6.10
N LEU A 112 -14.24 -13.46 4.94
CA LEU A 112 -14.07 -12.79 3.64
C LEU A 112 -15.24 -11.87 3.26
N SER A 113 -16.44 -12.10 3.82
CA SER A 113 -17.60 -11.25 3.58
C SER A 113 -17.60 -9.99 4.46
N THR A 114 -17.08 -10.08 5.69
CA THR A 114 -16.87 -8.88 6.52
C THR A 114 -15.81 -7.97 5.90
N GLY A 115 -14.74 -8.56 5.35
CA GLY A 115 -13.66 -7.79 4.73
C GLY A 115 -12.81 -7.02 5.74
N ASP A 116 -12.94 -7.33 7.03
CA ASP A 116 -12.18 -6.71 8.11
C ASP A 116 -10.77 -7.31 8.20
N PRO A 117 -9.69 -6.49 8.09
CA PRO A 117 -8.32 -6.98 8.16
C PRO A 117 -7.94 -7.62 9.50
N GLU A 118 -8.48 -7.12 10.62
CA GLU A 118 -8.17 -7.68 11.94
C GLU A 118 -8.83 -9.05 12.11
N GLU A 119 -10.08 -9.19 11.66
CA GLU A 119 -10.78 -10.48 11.66
C GLU A 119 -10.08 -11.51 10.75
N MET A 120 -9.60 -11.09 9.56
CA MET A 120 -8.83 -11.96 8.67
C MET A 120 -7.53 -12.44 9.32
N ARG A 121 -6.77 -11.53 9.96
CA ARG A 121 -5.53 -11.87 10.68
C ARG A 121 -5.82 -12.80 11.86
N TRP A 122 -6.78 -12.46 12.70
CA TRP A 122 -7.15 -13.27 13.86
C TRP A 122 -7.59 -14.68 13.43
N PHE A 123 -8.35 -14.79 12.35
CA PHE A 123 -8.78 -16.09 11.82
C PHE A 123 -7.61 -16.95 11.33
N LEU A 124 -6.64 -16.35 10.63
CA LEU A 124 -5.45 -17.04 10.16
C LEU A 124 -4.51 -17.46 11.30
N GLU A 125 -4.45 -16.69 12.39
CA GLU A 125 -3.57 -16.97 13.53
C GLU A 125 -4.19 -17.93 14.55
N VAL A 126 -5.47 -17.75 14.86
CA VAL A 126 -6.15 -18.43 15.99
C VAL A 126 -7.40 -19.18 15.51
N GLY A 127 -8.25 -18.55 14.70
CA GLY A 127 -9.59 -19.07 14.35
C GLY A 127 -9.60 -20.42 13.63
N GLN A 128 -8.55 -20.75 12.87
CA GLN A 128 -8.44 -22.05 12.20
C GLN A 128 -8.39 -23.26 13.17
N TYR A 129 -7.98 -23.06 14.43
CA TYR A 129 -7.88 -24.13 15.42
C TYR A 129 -9.19 -24.36 16.18
N GLU A 130 -10.04 -23.35 16.30
CA GLU A 130 -11.35 -23.49 16.94
C GLU A 130 -12.37 -24.21 16.05
N VAL A 131 -12.24 -24.07 14.73
CA VAL A 131 -13.15 -24.72 13.76
C VAL A 131 -12.73 -26.15 13.40
N ALA A 132 -11.48 -26.53 13.68
CA ALA A 132 -10.95 -27.87 13.40
C ALA A 132 -10.99 -28.82 14.61
N GLY A 133 -11.48 -28.35 15.77
CA GLY A 133 -11.54 -29.08 17.05
C GLY A 133 -12.84 -29.83 17.28
#